data_AF-A0A970DSW6-F1
#
_entry.id   AF-A0A970DSW6-F1
#
_cell.length_a   1.000
_cell.length_b   1.000
_cell.length_c   1.000
_cell.angle_alpha   90.00
_cell.angle_beta   90.00
_cell.angle_gamma   90.00
#
_symmetry.space_group_name_H-M   'P 1'
#
loop_
_entity.id
_entity.type
_entity.pdbx_description
1 polymer ?
#
loop_
_entity_poly.entity_id
_entity_poly.type
_entity_poly.pdbx_seq_one_letter_code
_entity_poly.pdbx_strand_id
1 'polypeptide(L)'
;MRNGLKERVKSKIEDKARNYIRKKAAGGDERIALNVSNAASITLYITYSYLVIVALYKMVTNKSFLSEIILLLLIPLVFSIAQKKTKGYSPLPPTLTNGTFLNTEKSKEGKKRRLKAYLSDSLKYAIFFQLFTAVIDLLRGDKYFYKDPNFIKNTISYTLLYFIIFFIISYFYGEKAVKKYNKYIDSLDRED
;
A
#
# COMPACT_ATOMS: atom_id res chain seq x y z
N MET A 1 -25.99 -55.74 21.06
CA MET A 1 -24.74 -54.94 21.13
C MET A 1 -24.03 -54.70 19.80
N ARG A 2 -24.08 -55.60 18.79
CA ARG A 2 -23.35 -55.44 17.52
C ARG A 2 -23.82 -54.29 16.60
N ASN A 3 -25.10 -53.93 16.62
CA ASN A 3 -25.65 -52.91 15.71
C ASN A 3 -25.24 -51.47 16.09
N GLY A 4 -25.18 -51.14 17.37
CA GLY A 4 -24.74 -49.80 17.82
C GLY A 4 -23.26 -49.50 17.56
N LEU A 5 -22.42 -50.53 17.48
CA LEU A 5 -21.01 -50.36 17.10
C LEU A 5 -20.86 -50.07 15.60
N LYS A 6 -21.65 -50.75 14.76
CA LYS A 6 -21.68 -50.50 13.31
C LYS A 6 -22.17 -49.09 12.98
N GLU A 7 -23.18 -48.59 13.66
CA GLU A 7 -23.66 -47.21 13.47
C GLU A 7 -22.63 -46.15 13.91
N ARG A 8 -21.94 -46.35 15.04
CA ARG A 8 -20.87 -45.43 15.48
C ARG A 8 -19.69 -45.41 14.52
N VAL A 9 -19.33 -46.56 13.94
CA VAL A 9 -18.26 -46.63 12.95
C VAL A 9 -18.69 -45.95 11.65
N LYS A 10 -19.93 -46.17 11.21
CA LYS A 10 -20.50 -45.52 10.02
C LYS A 10 -20.55 -44.00 10.18
N SER A 11 -21.03 -43.47 11.31
CA SER A 11 -21.08 -42.03 11.57
C SER A 11 -19.68 -41.40 11.59
N LYS A 12 -18.69 -42.06 12.22
CA LYS A 12 -17.31 -41.57 12.22
C LYS A 12 -16.70 -41.50 10.82
N ILE A 13 -17.02 -42.45 9.96
CA ILE A 13 -16.54 -42.47 8.56
C ILE A 13 -17.20 -41.34 7.77
N GLU A 14 -18.51 -41.14 7.92
CA GLU A 14 -19.24 -40.06 7.26
C GLU A 14 -18.77 -38.67 7.71
N ASP A 15 -18.51 -38.47 9.00
CA ASP A 15 -17.99 -37.20 9.51
C ASP A 15 -16.56 -36.91 9.03
N LYS A 16 -15.73 -37.95 8.94
CA LYS A 16 -14.37 -37.82 8.39
C LYS A 16 -14.40 -37.50 6.89
N ALA A 17 -15.31 -38.12 6.14
CA ALA A 17 -15.52 -37.83 4.72
C ALA A 17 -16.05 -36.40 4.50
N ARG A 18 -17.03 -35.95 5.29
CA ARG A 18 -17.56 -34.57 5.25
C ARG A 18 -16.47 -33.54 5.55
N ASN A 19 -15.64 -33.77 6.56
CA ASN A 19 -14.53 -32.88 6.89
C ASN A 19 -13.44 -32.86 5.80
N TYR A 20 -13.16 -34.00 5.16
CA TYR A 20 -12.23 -34.06 4.03
C TYR A 20 -12.74 -33.26 2.83
N ILE A 21 -14.02 -33.42 2.47
CA ILE A 21 -14.66 -32.68 1.37
C ILE A 21 -14.65 -31.17 1.67
N ARG A 22 -15.01 -30.75 2.90
CA ARG A 22 -14.96 -29.34 3.31
C ARG A 22 -13.55 -28.75 3.22
N LYS A 23 -12.52 -29.45 3.71
CA LYS A 23 -11.13 -28.99 3.61
C LYS A 23 -10.64 -28.91 2.16
N LYS A 24 -11.04 -29.86 1.31
CA LYS A 24 -10.67 -29.87 -0.10
C LYS A 24 -11.36 -28.75 -0.88
N ALA A 25 -12.63 -28.47 -0.59
CA ALA A 25 -13.36 -27.33 -1.15
C ALA A 25 -12.75 -26.00 -0.69
N ALA A 26 -12.54 -25.82 0.61
CA ALA A 26 -11.90 -24.62 1.16
C ALA A 26 -10.49 -24.37 0.59
N GLY A 27 -9.66 -25.41 0.50
CA GLY A 27 -8.32 -25.30 -0.10
C GLY A 27 -8.34 -25.05 -1.62
N GLY A 28 -9.42 -25.44 -2.31
CA GLY A 28 -9.65 -25.09 -3.72
C GLY A 28 -10.02 -23.62 -3.88
N ASP A 29 -10.97 -23.15 -3.08
CA ASP A 29 -11.44 -21.76 -3.07
C ASP A 29 -10.33 -20.78 -2.67
N GLU A 30 -9.49 -21.15 -1.70
CA GLU A 30 -8.31 -20.37 -1.29
C GLU A 30 -7.28 -20.24 -2.41
N ARG A 31 -7.01 -21.32 -3.16
CA ARG A 31 -6.07 -21.28 -4.30
C ARG A 31 -6.60 -20.43 -5.45
N ILE A 32 -7.91 -20.53 -5.73
CA ILE A 32 -8.56 -19.71 -6.76
C ILE A 32 -8.50 -18.24 -6.34
N ALA A 33 -8.85 -17.92 -5.09
CA ALA A 33 -8.78 -16.56 -4.56
C ALA A 33 -7.36 -15.99 -4.61
N LEU A 34 -6.34 -16.79 -4.27
CA LEU A 34 -4.93 -16.38 -4.36
C LEU A 34 -4.51 -16.10 -5.80
N ASN A 35 -4.87 -16.97 -6.73
CA ASN A 35 -4.54 -16.79 -8.15
C ASN A 35 -5.24 -15.55 -8.74
N VAL A 36 -6.50 -15.30 -8.38
CA VAL A 36 -7.22 -14.09 -8.78
C VAL A 36 -6.56 -12.85 -8.18
N SER A 37 -6.16 -12.88 -6.90
CA SER A 37 -5.43 -11.78 -6.24
C SER A 37 -4.08 -11.49 -6.92
N ASN A 38 -3.33 -12.54 -7.27
CA ASN A 38 -2.05 -12.40 -7.97
C ASN A 38 -2.24 -11.82 -9.37
N ALA A 39 -3.22 -12.32 -10.13
CA ALA A 39 -3.54 -11.80 -11.46
C ALA A 39 -3.97 -10.32 -11.39
N ALA A 40 -4.81 -9.96 -10.42
CA ALA A 40 -5.20 -8.57 -10.19
C ALA A 40 -4.00 -7.67 -9.83
N SER A 41 -3.10 -8.15 -8.96
CA SER A 41 -1.88 -7.42 -8.58
C SER A 41 -0.95 -7.19 -9.78
N ILE A 42 -0.74 -8.22 -10.62
CA ILE A 42 0.07 -8.11 -11.84
C ILE A 42 -0.58 -7.13 -12.82
N THR A 43 -1.90 -7.20 -12.99
CA THR A 43 -2.65 -6.30 -13.86
C THR A 43 -2.52 -4.84 -13.41
N LEU A 44 -2.66 -4.59 -12.10
CA LEU A 44 -2.44 -3.27 -11.51
C LEU A 44 -1.01 -2.78 -11.76
N TYR A 45 -0.01 -3.62 -11.52
CA TYR A 45 1.39 -3.27 -11.77
C TYR A 45 1.63 -2.84 -13.22
N ILE A 46 1.18 -3.65 -14.19
CA ILE A 46 1.30 -3.34 -15.62
C ILE A 46 0.57 -2.05 -15.97
N THR A 47 -0.64 -1.83 -15.43
CA THR A 47 -1.44 -0.62 -15.67
C THR A 47 -0.73 0.63 -15.16
N TYR A 48 -0.19 0.59 -13.94
CA TYR A 48 0.59 1.70 -13.38
C TYR A 48 1.85 1.97 -14.20
N SER A 49 2.62 0.94 -14.56
CA SER A 49 3.81 1.09 -15.41
C SER A 49 3.47 1.73 -16.75
N TYR A 50 2.40 1.26 -17.41
CA TYR A 50 1.93 1.83 -18.68
C TYR A 50 1.54 3.31 -18.54
N LEU A 51 0.73 3.66 -17.54
CA LEU A 51 0.29 5.04 -17.32
C LEU A 51 1.46 5.98 -17.03
N VAL A 52 2.45 5.53 -16.26
CA VAL A 52 3.66 6.31 -15.99
C VAL A 52 4.46 6.52 -17.28
N ILE A 53 4.69 5.48 -18.08
CA ILE A 53 5.42 5.58 -19.35
C ILE A 53 4.71 6.54 -20.31
N VAL A 54 3.39 6.43 -20.45
CA VAL A 54 2.60 7.32 -21.32
C VAL A 54 2.61 8.76 -20.82
N ALA A 55 2.48 8.97 -19.51
CA ALA A 55 2.59 10.30 -18.92
C ALA A 55 3.95 10.94 -19.21
N LEU A 56 5.04 10.18 -19.03
CA LEU A 56 6.40 10.62 -19.34
C LEU A 56 6.56 10.94 -20.84
N TYR A 57 6.09 10.06 -21.73
CA TYR A 57 6.14 10.29 -23.17
C TYR A 57 5.37 11.55 -23.60
N LYS A 58 4.14 11.73 -23.08
CA LYS A 58 3.33 12.93 -23.35
C LYS A 58 4.00 14.19 -22.80
N MET A 59 4.61 14.09 -21.63
CA MET A 59 5.33 15.20 -21.00
C MET A 59 6.58 15.63 -21.79
N VAL A 60 7.30 14.70 -22.41
CA VAL A 60 8.45 15.01 -23.29
C VAL A 60 8.00 15.53 -24.66
N THR A 61 6.85 15.06 -25.15
CA THR A 61 6.29 15.51 -26.45
C THR A 61 5.39 16.75 -26.34
N ASN A 62 5.39 17.44 -25.20
CA ASN A 62 4.54 18.61 -24.90
C ASN A 62 3.04 18.39 -25.14
N LYS A 63 2.58 17.14 -25.01
CA LYS A 63 1.16 16.77 -25.05
C LYS A 63 0.57 16.81 -23.65
N SER A 64 -0.73 17.06 -23.55
CA SER A 64 -1.44 17.01 -22.26
C SER A 64 -1.38 15.61 -21.67
N PHE A 65 -0.80 15.50 -20.45
CA PHE A 65 -0.70 14.29 -19.64
C PHE A 65 -1.65 14.29 -18.43
N LEU A 66 -2.58 15.24 -18.39
CA LEU A 66 -3.55 15.39 -17.30
C LEU A 66 -4.43 14.14 -17.15
N SER A 67 -4.81 13.52 -18.28
CA SER A 67 -5.61 12.30 -18.29
C SER A 67 -4.92 11.15 -17.55
N GLU A 68 -3.61 11.00 -17.71
CA GLU A 68 -2.83 9.95 -17.08
C GLU A 68 -2.71 10.20 -15.57
N ILE A 69 -2.51 11.46 -15.16
CA ILE A 69 -2.48 11.84 -13.74
C ILE A 69 -3.84 11.56 -13.09
N ILE A 70 -4.95 11.94 -13.75
CA ILE A 70 -6.29 11.68 -13.23
C ILE A 70 -6.51 10.17 -13.08
N LEU A 71 -6.12 9.35 -14.05
CA LEU A 71 -6.24 7.89 -13.97
C LEU A 71 -5.36 7.31 -12.86
N LEU A 72 -4.11 7.76 -12.71
CA LEU A 72 -3.21 7.35 -11.63
C LEU A 72 -3.78 7.64 -10.24
N LEU A 73 -4.55 8.73 -10.08
CA LEU A 73 -5.23 9.08 -8.83
C LEU A 73 -6.58 8.37 -8.66
N LEU A 74 -7.27 8.06 -9.75
CA LEU A 74 -8.59 7.43 -9.71
C LEU A 74 -8.51 5.95 -9.30
N ILE A 75 -7.51 5.21 -9.78
CA ILE A 75 -7.31 3.79 -9.42
C ILE A 75 -7.23 3.58 -7.88
N PRO A 76 -6.36 4.27 -7.13
CA PRO A 76 -6.28 4.10 -5.67
C PRO A 76 -7.52 4.62 -4.95
N LEU A 77 -8.23 5.61 -5.51
CA LEU A 77 -9.49 6.10 -4.98
C LEU A 77 -10.58 5.01 -5.06
N VAL A 78 -10.76 4.40 -6.23
CA VAL A 78 -11.72 3.31 -6.45
C VAL A 78 -11.39 2.13 -5.53
N PHE A 79 -10.10 1.77 -5.42
CA PHE A 79 -9.66 0.70 -4.54
C PHE A 79 -9.95 1.01 -3.05
N SER A 80 -9.72 2.26 -2.63
CA SER A 80 -10.02 2.71 -1.26
C SER A 80 -11.52 2.66 -0.95
N ILE A 81 -12.38 2.99 -1.92
CA ILE A 81 -13.84 2.89 -1.78
C ILE A 81 -14.27 1.43 -1.72
N ALA A 82 -13.70 0.57 -2.57
CA ALA A 82 -13.99 -0.86 -2.58
C ALA A 82 -13.62 -1.51 -1.24
N GLN A 83 -12.42 -1.24 -0.72
CA GLN A 83 -11.99 -1.75 0.60
C GLN A 83 -12.91 -1.34 1.75
N LYS A 84 -13.47 -0.11 1.71
CA LYS A 84 -14.42 0.34 2.74
C LYS A 84 -15.73 -0.44 2.74
N LYS A 85 -16.15 -0.99 1.59
CA LYS A 85 -17.41 -1.73 1.43
C LYS A 85 -17.27 -3.22 1.77
N THR A 86 -16.06 -3.77 1.73
CA THR A 86 -15.83 -5.19 2.02
C THR A 86 -15.80 -5.45 3.52
N LYS A 87 -16.88 -6.04 4.06
CA LYS A 87 -16.91 -6.57 5.43
C LYS A 87 -15.93 -7.74 5.52
N GLY A 88 -14.87 -7.61 6.30
CA GLY A 88 -13.82 -8.64 6.46
C GLY A 88 -12.40 -8.17 6.16
N TYR A 89 -12.21 -6.90 5.79
CA TYR A 89 -10.86 -6.36 5.63
C TYR A 89 -10.23 -6.05 7.01
N SER A 90 -9.45 -6.99 7.55
CA SER A 90 -8.56 -6.70 8.68
C SER A 90 -7.58 -5.61 8.24
N PRO A 91 -7.49 -4.48 8.95
CA PRO A 91 -6.51 -3.46 8.61
C PRO A 91 -5.11 -4.09 8.71
N LEU A 92 -4.37 -4.05 7.60
CA LEU A 92 -2.97 -4.46 7.59
C LEU A 92 -2.20 -3.64 8.62
N PRO A 93 -1.21 -4.24 9.30
CA PRO A 93 -0.32 -3.49 10.17
C PRO A 93 0.32 -2.35 9.37
N PRO A 94 0.36 -1.13 9.92
CA PRO A 94 0.88 0.02 9.20
C PRO A 94 2.36 -0.23 8.86
N THR A 95 2.75 0.06 7.62
CA THR A 95 4.13 -0.11 7.13
C THR A 95 4.71 1.20 6.63
N LEU A 96 6.02 1.35 6.74
CA LEU A 96 6.80 2.34 6.04
C LEU A 96 6.95 1.97 4.56
N THR A 97 7.45 2.92 3.77
CA THR A 97 7.66 2.73 2.32
C THR A 97 8.62 1.58 1.99
N ASN A 98 9.57 1.28 2.88
CA ASN A 98 10.49 0.14 2.74
C ASN A 98 9.86 -1.21 3.17
N GLY A 99 8.54 -1.25 3.43
CA GLY A 99 7.83 -2.45 3.89
C GLY A 99 8.03 -2.80 5.36
N THR A 100 8.83 -2.04 6.12
CA THR A 100 9.00 -2.30 7.55
C THR A 100 7.78 -1.84 8.35
N PHE A 101 7.36 -2.64 9.33
CA PHE A 101 6.20 -2.29 10.16
C PHE A 101 6.48 -1.03 11.00
N LEU A 102 5.51 -0.12 11.02
CA LEU A 102 5.48 1.02 11.93
C LEU A 102 5.23 0.53 13.35
N ASN A 103 5.92 1.13 14.32
CA ASN A 103 5.68 0.81 15.72
C ASN A 103 4.25 1.22 16.14
N THR A 104 3.43 0.26 16.54
CA THR A 104 2.02 0.45 16.94
C THR A 104 1.82 0.73 18.43
N GLU A 105 2.89 0.70 19.23
CA GLU A 105 2.83 0.97 20.67
C GLU A 105 2.23 2.35 20.97
N LYS A 106 1.38 2.38 22.00
CA LYS A 106 0.77 3.61 22.54
C LYS A 106 1.76 4.42 23.41
N SER A 107 2.96 3.88 23.68
CA SER A 107 3.99 4.48 24.53
C SER A 107 4.58 5.79 23.95
N LYS A 108 5.10 6.67 24.81
CA LYS A 108 5.81 7.89 24.38
C LYS A 108 7.03 7.55 23.51
N GLU A 109 7.71 6.46 23.81
CA GLU A 109 8.85 5.97 23.02
C GLU A 109 8.41 5.45 21.65
N GLY A 110 7.31 4.70 21.57
CA GLY A 110 6.71 4.27 20.30
C GLY A 110 6.36 5.45 19.41
N LYS A 111 5.80 6.53 19.97
CA LYS A 111 5.53 7.77 19.24
C LYS A 111 6.80 8.45 18.72
N LYS A 112 7.89 8.48 19.50
CA LYS A 112 9.19 9.00 19.04
C LYS A 112 9.77 8.16 17.89
N ARG A 113 9.68 6.83 17.97
CA ARG A 113 10.13 5.92 16.91
C ARG A 113 9.35 6.14 15.61
N ARG A 114 8.02 6.28 15.69
CA ARG A 114 7.18 6.63 14.53
C ARG A 114 7.54 7.99 13.94
N LEU A 115 7.75 9.01 14.77
CA LEU A 115 8.16 10.34 14.29
C LEU A 115 9.48 10.29 13.51
N LYS A 116 10.49 9.59 14.04
CA LYS A 116 11.78 9.38 13.35
C LYS A 116 11.58 8.66 12.02
N ALA A 117 10.69 7.68 11.99
CA ALA A 117 10.36 6.95 10.78
C ALA A 117 9.69 7.85 9.73
N TYR A 118 8.70 8.67 10.11
CA TYR A 118 8.07 9.64 9.21
C TYR A 118 9.07 10.67 8.69
N LEU A 119 9.97 11.18 9.54
CA LEU A 119 11.05 12.08 9.11
C LEU A 119 11.96 11.42 8.07
N SER A 120 12.40 10.19 8.34
CA SER A 120 13.27 9.46 7.41
C SER A 120 12.60 9.19 6.08
N ASP A 121 11.33 8.77 6.09
CA ASP A 121 10.60 8.45 4.87
C ASP A 121 10.35 9.71 4.02
N SER A 122 9.98 10.80 4.68
CA SER A 122 9.71 12.08 4.01
C SER A 122 10.96 12.67 3.36
N LEU A 123 12.12 12.48 3.99
CA LEU A 123 13.40 12.89 3.41
C LEU A 123 13.73 12.10 2.14
N LYS A 124 13.51 10.77 2.14
CA LYS A 124 13.70 9.94 0.96
C LYS A 124 12.79 10.36 -0.18
N TYR A 125 11.52 10.62 0.11
CA TYR A 125 10.57 11.12 -0.91
C TYR A 125 10.97 12.48 -1.45
N ALA A 126 11.39 13.42 -0.58
CA ALA A 126 11.83 14.74 -1.02
C ALA A 126 13.03 14.66 -1.97
N ILE A 127 14.03 13.85 -1.63
CA ILE A 127 15.21 13.62 -2.49
C ILE A 127 14.81 12.93 -3.79
N PHE A 128 13.99 11.88 -3.72
CA PHE A 128 13.52 11.17 -4.91
C PHE A 128 12.75 12.11 -5.85
N PHE A 129 11.85 12.92 -5.31
CA PHE A 129 11.05 13.84 -6.09
C PHE A 129 11.92 14.92 -6.74
N GLN A 130 12.92 15.44 -6.02
CA GLN A 130 13.89 16.40 -6.56
C GLN A 130 14.75 15.81 -7.68
N LEU A 131 15.19 14.55 -7.53
CA LEU A 131 15.93 13.84 -8.58
C LEU A 131 15.04 13.59 -9.79
N PHE A 132 13.79 13.21 -9.57
CA PHE A 132 12.83 12.98 -10.63
C PHE A 132 12.56 14.26 -11.43
N THR A 133 12.31 15.39 -10.77
CA THR A 133 12.12 16.68 -11.45
C THR A 133 13.37 17.07 -12.25
N ALA A 134 14.56 16.90 -11.68
CA ALA A 134 15.81 17.17 -12.40
C ALA A 134 15.98 16.31 -13.67
N VAL A 135 15.59 15.03 -13.63
CA VAL A 135 15.59 14.15 -14.81
C VAL A 135 14.60 14.66 -15.87
N ILE A 136 13.42 15.13 -15.46
CA ILE A 136 12.44 15.68 -16.39
C ILE A 136 12.95 16.95 -17.06
N ASP A 137 13.53 17.87 -16.29
CA ASP A 137 14.08 19.12 -16.83
C ASP A 137 15.22 18.84 -17.82
N LEU A 138 16.05 17.83 -17.53
CA LEU A 138 17.10 17.36 -18.44
C LEU A 138 16.53 16.76 -19.73
N LEU A 139 15.45 15.98 -19.66
CA LEU A 139 14.77 15.41 -20.83
C LEU A 139 14.07 16.46 -21.69
N ARG A 140 13.57 17.55 -21.08
CA ARG A 140 12.96 18.69 -21.80
C ARG A 140 13.98 19.58 -22.50
N GLY A 141 15.28 19.36 -22.25
CA GLY A 141 16.34 20.19 -22.81
C GLY A 141 16.49 21.55 -22.12
N ASP A 142 15.92 21.71 -20.91
CA ASP A 142 16.04 22.92 -20.10
C ASP A 142 17.45 23.02 -19.49
N LYS A 143 18.42 23.36 -20.34
CA LYS A 143 19.84 23.54 -19.96
C LYS A 143 20.08 24.72 -19.02
N TYR A 144 19.05 25.53 -18.74
CA TYR A 144 19.13 26.70 -17.88
C TYR A 144 19.10 26.36 -16.38
N PHE A 145 18.51 25.22 -16.00
CA PHE A 145 18.36 24.86 -14.59
C PHE A 145 19.72 24.71 -13.89
N TYR A 146 20.68 24.05 -14.53
CA TYR A 146 22.04 23.85 -13.99
C TYR A 146 22.99 25.04 -14.15
N LYS A 147 22.60 26.06 -14.93
CA LYS A 147 23.42 27.25 -15.19
C LYS A 147 23.03 28.44 -14.30
N ASP A 148 21.96 28.34 -13.53
CA ASP A 148 21.58 29.35 -12.56
C ASP A 148 22.62 29.39 -11.41
N PRO A 149 23.26 30.55 -11.13
CA PRO A 149 24.15 30.69 -9.97
C PRO A 149 23.46 30.39 -8.63
N ASN A 150 22.12 30.47 -8.57
CA ASN A 150 21.33 30.11 -7.39
C ASN A 150 20.83 28.66 -7.40
N PHE A 151 21.25 27.82 -8.35
CA PHE A 151 20.78 26.44 -8.50
C PHE A 151 20.86 25.63 -7.20
N ILE A 152 21.98 25.71 -6.48
CA ILE A 152 22.18 24.97 -5.21
C ILE A 152 21.17 25.46 -4.16
N LYS A 153 21.02 26.78 -4.02
CA LYS A 153 20.09 27.40 -3.07
C LYS A 153 18.65 27.00 -3.39
N ASN A 154 18.24 27.12 -4.65
CA ASN A 154 16.91 26.77 -5.12
C ASN A 154 16.63 25.27 -4.91
N THR A 155 17.58 24.40 -5.25
CA THR A 155 17.48 22.95 -5.03
C THR A 155 17.27 22.61 -3.56
N ILE A 156 18.04 23.23 -2.65
CA ILE A 156 17.88 23.03 -1.21
C ILE A 156 16.52 23.54 -0.74
N SER A 157 16.09 24.73 -1.19
CA SER A 157 14.79 25.30 -0.83
C SER A 157 13.62 24.42 -1.30
N TYR A 158 13.64 23.93 -2.54
CA TYR A 158 12.60 23.02 -3.05
C TYR A 158 12.61 21.68 -2.34
N THR A 159 13.79 21.12 -2.07
CA THR A 159 13.92 19.87 -1.30
C THR A 159 13.34 20.03 0.11
N LEU A 160 13.61 21.15 0.78
CA LEU A 160 13.06 21.45 2.11
C LEU A 160 11.53 21.59 2.06
N LEU A 161 11.00 22.24 1.03
CA LEU A 161 9.57 22.38 0.82
C LEU A 161 8.91 21.01 0.63
N TYR A 162 9.44 20.17 -0.26
CA TYR A 162 8.96 18.81 -0.48
C TYR A 162 9.05 17.97 0.79
N PHE A 163 10.13 18.10 1.56
CA PHE A 163 10.30 17.42 2.83
C PHE A 163 9.19 17.77 3.82
N ILE A 164 8.86 19.06 3.98
CA ILE A 164 7.78 19.50 4.87
C ILE A 164 6.43 18.92 4.43
N ILE A 165 6.13 18.98 3.14
CA ILE A 165 4.87 18.46 2.59
C ILE A 165 4.76 16.95 2.81
N PHE A 166 5.79 16.18 2.44
CA PHE A 166 5.79 14.73 2.63
C PHE A 166 5.76 14.35 4.12
N PHE A 167 6.38 15.14 4.99
CA PHE A 167 6.32 14.93 6.43
C PHE A 167 4.91 15.10 6.99
N ILE A 168 4.21 16.16 6.60
CA ILE A 168 2.82 16.39 7.00
C ILE A 168 1.95 15.21 6.53
N ILE A 169 2.05 14.81 5.27
CA ILE A 169 1.28 13.69 4.70
C ILE A 169 1.58 12.39 5.46
N SER A 170 2.87 12.05 5.60
CA SER A 170 3.32 10.82 6.27
C SER A 170 2.87 10.77 7.72
N TYR A 171 2.95 11.89 8.44
CA TYR A 171 2.49 11.98 9.82
C TYR A 171 0.98 11.75 9.93
N PHE A 172 0.17 12.46 9.15
CA PHE A 172 -1.30 12.32 9.23
C PHE A 172 -1.78 10.95 8.76
N TYR A 173 -1.21 10.43 7.68
CA TYR A 173 -1.59 9.12 7.14
C TYR A 173 -1.14 8.00 8.08
N GLY A 174 0.12 8.03 8.53
CA GLY A 174 0.70 7.05 9.45
C GLY A 174 -0.03 6.99 10.78
N GLU A 175 -0.30 8.14 11.41
CA GLU A 175 -1.02 8.16 12.69
C GLU A 175 -2.48 7.71 12.54
N LYS A 176 -3.15 8.03 11.42
CA LYS A 176 -4.49 7.49 11.14
C LYS A 176 -4.46 5.97 10.99
N ALA A 177 -3.47 5.43 10.27
CA ALA A 177 -3.31 4.00 10.07
C ALA A 177 -3.04 3.27 11.40
N VAL A 178 -2.12 3.78 12.23
CA VAL A 178 -1.82 3.23 13.56
C VAL A 178 -3.05 3.26 14.47
N LYS A 179 -3.80 4.37 14.51
CA LYS A 179 -5.04 4.46 15.29
C LYS A 179 -6.10 3.47 14.82
N LYS A 180 -6.27 3.31 13.51
CA LYS A 180 -7.22 2.34 12.94
C LYS A 180 -6.83 0.92 13.29
N TYR A 181 -5.55 0.58 13.17
CA TYR A 181 -5.01 -0.73 13.51
C TYR A 181 -5.18 -1.04 15.00
N ASN A 182 -4.78 -0.13 15.88
CA ASN A 182 -4.93 -0.32 17.33
C ASN A 182 -6.40 -0.46 17.75
N LYS A 183 -7.32 0.30 17.14
CA LYS A 183 -8.75 0.17 17.41
C LYS A 183 -9.28 -1.22 17.01
N TYR A 184 -8.74 -1.80 15.94
CA TYR A 184 -9.09 -3.14 15.48
C TYR A 184 -8.54 -4.23 16.42
N ILE A 185 -7.30 -4.11 16.87
CA ILE A 185 -6.73 -5.02 17.89
C ILE A 185 -7.54 -4.92 19.20
N ASP A 186 -7.80 -3.69 19.67
CA ASP A 186 -8.60 -3.45 20.88
C ASP A 186 -10.06 -3.97 20.75
N SER A 187 -10.58 -4.23 19.54
CA SER A 187 -11.89 -4.87 19.36
C SER A 187 -11.82 -6.39 19.40
N LEU A 188 -10.72 -6.99 18.95
CA LEU A 188 -10.51 -8.44 19.05
C LEU A 188 -10.29 -8.85 20.52
N ASP A 189 -9.46 -8.10 21.25
CA ASP A 189 -9.19 -8.34 22.68
C ASP A 189 -10.44 -8.18 23.58
N ARG A 190 -11.53 -7.61 23.05
CA ARG A 190 -12.81 -7.44 23.75
C ARG A 190 -13.87 -8.49 23.40
N GLU A 191 -13.64 -9.25 22.32
CA GLU A 191 -14.53 -10.34 21.90
C GLU A 191 -14.10 -11.69 22.51
N ASP A 192 -12.92 -11.76 23.12
CA ASP A 192 -12.44 -12.83 24.02
C ASP A 192 -12.82 -12.56 25.49
#